data_AF-A0A4T3F4C6-F1
#
_entry.id   AF-A0A4T3F4C6-F1
#
_cell.length_a   1.000
_cell.length_b   1.000
_cell.length_c   1.000
_cell.angle_alpha   90.00
_cell.angle_beta   90.00
_cell.angle_gamma   90.00
#
_symmetry.space_group_name_H-M   'P 1'
#
loop_
_entity.id
_entity.type
_entity.pdbx_description
1 polymer ?
#
loop_
_entity_poly.entity_id
_entity_poly.type
_entity_poly.pdbx_seq_one_letter_code
_entity_poly.pdbx_strand_id
1 'polypeptide(L)'
;MKIPISVWLLAITILLYAVIGGLAPEFGELGDAEGLFLIIFVAIPVMIFLHALPIAAMVGTMVEVFVGRVPKAWLAFPFSFGALYIGLLAVEQWEIGKFEWDTRAQLSAPSNAFDPDTQSIVLSQGSGVDLTGFDVPVVYFANPAGANFGPYTATYLLAGGDCEVLRGEIPRMGRSARIGRISGDPRPGRPGLCSLRAGIEPDGGIVQITVSTSEARTGWASRYREHTIRLRWPGGEERTLRSYSASRLPLLPRPSIPCLFGHEIQSEGCALIFERDGLMTVSHWGDLEPGSADLVAQALQLRPDPFMQRATLPIDEARAVVEKAASDYATRDLPEED
;
A
#
# COMPACT_ATOMS: atom_id res chain seq x y z
N MET A 1 -45.44 14.38 -17.79
CA MET A 1 -44.07 14.47 -18.35
C MET A 1 -43.59 13.04 -18.59
N LYS A 2 -43.14 12.68 -19.79
CA LYS A 2 -42.65 11.30 -20.05
C LYS A 2 -41.27 11.14 -19.39
N ILE A 3 -41.10 10.05 -18.64
CA ILE A 3 -39.83 9.68 -17.97
C ILE A 3 -39.01 8.85 -18.97
N PRO A 4 -37.68 9.08 -19.10
CA PRO A 4 -36.81 8.27 -19.95
C PRO A 4 -36.88 6.78 -19.59
N ILE A 5 -36.79 5.91 -20.60
CA ILE A 5 -36.76 4.46 -20.36
C ILE A 5 -35.49 4.08 -19.59
N SER A 6 -34.38 4.73 -19.90
CA SER A 6 -33.10 4.63 -19.17
C SER A 6 -33.24 4.85 -17.66
N VAL A 7 -34.07 5.80 -17.23
CA VAL A 7 -34.29 6.12 -15.81
C VAL A 7 -35.13 5.03 -15.13
N TRP A 8 -36.13 4.49 -15.82
CA TRP A 8 -36.88 3.33 -15.33
C TRP A 8 -36.00 2.10 -15.17
N LEU A 9 -35.12 1.83 -16.13
CA LEU A 9 -34.17 0.73 -16.04
C LEU A 9 -33.24 0.91 -14.85
N LEU A 10 -32.68 2.10 -14.64
CA LEU A 10 -31.85 2.40 -13.46
C LEU A 10 -32.62 2.19 -12.14
N ALA A 11 -33.86 2.66 -12.06
CA ALA A 11 -34.69 2.50 -10.87
C ALA A 11 -35.00 1.02 -10.58
N ILE A 12 -35.34 0.24 -11.61
CA ILE A 12 -35.56 -1.22 -11.49
C ILE A 12 -34.27 -1.91 -11.06
N THR A 13 -33.11 -1.50 -11.57
CA THR A 13 -31.81 -2.05 -11.15
C THR A 13 -31.53 -1.77 -9.67
N ILE A 14 -31.75 -0.55 -9.19
CA ILE A 14 -31.59 -0.21 -7.76
C ILE A 14 -32.55 -1.03 -6.89
N LEU A 15 -33.76 -1.30 -7.38
CA LEU A 15 -34.77 -2.07 -6.66
C LEU A 15 -34.41 -3.58 -6.63
N LEU A 16 -33.99 -4.15 -7.76
CA LEU A 16 -33.43 -5.50 -7.83
C LEU A 16 -32.18 -5.64 -6.94
N TYR A 17 -31.37 -4.59 -6.86
CA TYR A 17 -30.18 -4.54 -6.01
C TYR A 17 -30.53 -4.62 -4.52
N ALA A 18 -31.53 -3.85 -4.07
CA ALA A 18 -32.00 -3.92 -2.69
C ALA A 18 -32.54 -5.30 -2.33
N VAL A 19 -33.20 -5.98 -3.28
CA VAL A 19 -33.71 -7.34 -3.09
C VAL A 19 -32.58 -8.37 -3.04
N ILE A 20 -31.66 -8.36 -3.99
CA ILE A 20 -30.53 -9.32 -4.03
C ILE A 20 -29.57 -9.11 -2.85
N GLY A 21 -29.26 -7.85 -2.52
CA GLY A 21 -28.41 -7.50 -1.38
C GLY A 21 -29.03 -7.89 -0.03
N GLY A 22 -30.37 -7.86 0.09
CA GLY A 22 -31.07 -8.36 1.27
C GLY A 22 -31.01 -9.89 1.43
N LEU A 23 -30.83 -10.62 0.32
CA LEU A 23 -30.69 -12.08 0.28
C LEU A 23 -29.22 -12.53 0.39
N ALA A 24 -28.25 -11.62 0.21
CA ALA A 24 -26.80 -11.85 0.31
C ALA A 24 -26.32 -12.65 1.54
N PRO A 25 -26.85 -12.44 2.76
CA PRO A 25 -26.35 -13.13 3.95
C PRO A 25 -26.53 -14.65 3.91
N GLU A 26 -27.56 -15.14 3.20
CA GLU A 26 -27.87 -16.57 3.10
C GLU A 26 -26.96 -17.29 2.08
N PHE A 27 -26.25 -16.55 1.22
CA PHE A 27 -25.36 -17.13 0.22
C PHE A 27 -24.00 -17.58 0.78
N GLY A 28 -23.63 -17.13 1.99
CA GLY A 28 -22.36 -17.48 2.65
C GLY A 28 -22.29 -18.93 3.15
N GLU A 29 -23.42 -19.64 3.24
CA GLU A 29 -23.49 -21.02 3.74
C GLU A 29 -23.52 -22.09 2.62
N LEU A 30 -23.58 -21.69 1.35
CA LEU A 30 -23.58 -22.62 0.21
C LEU A 30 -22.16 -23.12 -0.08
N GLY A 31 -21.96 -24.43 -0.01
CA GLY A 31 -20.65 -25.10 -0.14
C GLY A 31 -19.88 -24.80 -1.42
N ASP A 32 -18.58 -25.10 -1.39
CA ASP A 32 -17.50 -24.62 -2.29
C ASP A 32 -17.81 -24.58 -3.80
N ALA A 33 -18.62 -25.50 -4.34
CA ALA A 33 -18.94 -25.54 -5.78
C ALA A 33 -20.18 -24.70 -6.15
N GLU A 34 -21.21 -24.69 -5.32
CA GLU A 34 -22.45 -23.95 -5.55
C GLU A 34 -22.25 -22.46 -5.28
N GLY A 35 -21.47 -22.12 -4.25
CA GLY A 35 -21.02 -20.75 -3.97
C GLY A 35 -20.17 -20.18 -5.11
N LEU A 36 -19.24 -20.97 -5.68
CA LEU A 36 -18.42 -20.55 -6.81
C LEU A 36 -19.27 -20.28 -8.07
N PHE A 37 -20.24 -21.14 -8.38
CA PHE A 37 -21.14 -20.95 -9.50
C PHE A 37 -21.95 -19.66 -9.35
N LEU A 38 -22.47 -19.40 -8.15
CA LEU A 38 -23.28 -18.21 -7.88
C LEU A 38 -22.43 -16.92 -7.96
N ILE A 39 -21.20 -16.96 -7.45
CA ILE A 39 -20.26 -15.84 -7.57
C ILE A 39 -19.94 -15.57 -9.05
N ILE A 40 -19.60 -16.60 -9.83
CA ILE A 40 -19.13 -16.42 -11.21
C ILE A 40 -20.26 -16.07 -12.18
N PHE A 41 -21.40 -16.74 -12.09
CA PHE A 41 -22.47 -16.63 -13.09
C PHE A 41 -23.57 -15.65 -12.70
N VAL A 42 -23.66 -15.27 -11.42
CA VAL A 42 -24.66 -14.32 -10.95
C VAL A 42 -23.96 -13.07 -10.42
N ALA A 43 -23.08 -13.17 -9.42
CA ALA A 43 -22.52 -12.00 -8.76
C ALA A 43 -21.61 -11.18 -9.69
N ILE A 44 -20.69 -11.79 -10.44
CA ILE A 44 -19.79 -11.06 -11.36
C ILE A 44 -20.57 -10.35 -12.48
N PRO A 45 -21.45 -11.01 -13.26
CA PRO A 45 -22.25 -10.32 -14.27
C PRO A 45 -23.10 -9.22 -13.65
N VAL A 46 -23.77 -9.48 -12.53
CA VAL A 46 -24.55 -8.48 -11.82
C VAL A 46 -23.67 -7.29 -11.43
N MET A 47 -22.47 -7.50 -10.89
CA MET A 47 -21.52 -6.41 -10.60
C MET A 47 -21.13 -5.63 -11.86
N ILE A 48 -20.78 -6.30 -12.96
CA ILE A 48 -20.43 -5.62 -14.22
C ILE A 48 -21.61 -4.78 -14.71
N PHE A 49 -22.83 -5.34 -14.69
CA PHE A 49 -24.04 -4.62 -15.05
C PHE A 49 -24.29 -3.43 -14.11
N LEU A 50 -24.06 -3.58 -12.80
CA LEU A 50 -24.25 -2.52 -11.80
C LEU A 50 -23.30 -1.34 -12.02
N HIS A 51 -22.06 -1.58 -12.42
CA HIS A 51 -21.11 -0.50 -12.71
C HIS A 51 -21.44 0.17 -14.06
N ALA A 52 -21.89 -0.61 -15.06
CA ALA A 52 -22.18 -0.11 -16.40
C ALA A 52 -23.54 0.61 -16.52
N LEU A 53 -24.54 0.20 -15.73
CA LEU A 53 -25.93 0.68 -15.85
C LEU A 53 -26.12 2.17 -15.58
N PRO A 54 -25.53 2.78 -14.54
CA PRO A 54 -25.63 4.21 -14.32
C PRO A 54 -25.06 5.02 -15.49
N ILE A 55 -23.93 4.59 -16.04
CA ILE A 55 -23.30 5.22 -17.20
C ILE A 55 -24.19 5.04 -18.44
N ALA A 56 -24.66 3.82 -18.69
CA ALA A 56 -25.58 3.52 -19.80
C ALA A 56 -26.89 4.30 -19.68
N ALA A 57 -27.40 4.51 -18.47
CA ALA A 57 -28.61 5.30 -18.22
C ALA A 57 -28.39 6.78 -18.53
N MET A 58 -27.23 7.34 -18.19
CA MET A 58 -26.87 8.72 -18.53
C MET A 58 -26.73 8.90 -20.05
N VAL A 59 -26.00 8.01 -20.71
CA VAL A 59 -25.82 8.01 -22.17
C VAL A 59 -27.17 7.82 -22.88
N GLY A 60 -27.97 6.85 -22.44
CA GLY A 60 -29.30 6.60 -22.97
C GLY A 60 -30.23 7.81 -22.82
N THR A 61 -30.20 8.49 -21.67
CA THR A 61 -30.96 9.73 -21.46
C THR A 61 -30.54 10.83 -22.42
N MET A 62 -29.23 11.00 -22.65
CA MET A 62 -28.74 11.96 -23.65
C MET A 62 -29.26 11.62 -25.04
N VAL A 63 -29.15 10.36 -25.48
CA VAL A 63 -29.63 9.89 -26.79
C VAL A 63 -31.14 10.11 -26.93
N GLU A 64 -31.94 9.75 -25.92
CA GLU A 64 -33.40 9.92 -25.94
C GLU A 64 -33.79 11.40 -26.06
N VAL A 65 -33.06 12.31 -25.42
CA VAL A 65 -33.26 13.76 -25.57
C VAL A 65 -32.85 14.25 -26.97
N PHE A 66 -31.70 13.82 -27.50
CA PHE A 66 -31.23 14.24 -28.83
C PHE A 66 -32.16 13.75 -29.96
N VAL A 67 -32.77 12.57 -29.80
CA VAL A 67 -33.79 12.03 -30.71
C VAL A 67 -35.16 12.70 -30.50
N GLY A 68 -35.30 13.56 -29.48
CA GLY A 68 -36.54 14.29 -29.20
C GLY A 68 -37.64 13.44 -28.56
N ARG A 69 -37.30 12.25 -28.04
CA ARG A 69 -38.26 11.37 -27.34
C ARG A 69 -38.63 11.90 -25.97
N VAL A 70 -37.74 12.70 -25.37
CA VAL A 70 -37.86 13.19 -23.99
C VAL A 70 -37.50 14.70 -23.92
N PRO A 71 -38.13 15.50 -23.05
CA PRO A 71 -37.82 16.93 -22.91
C PRO A 71 -36.35 17.19 -22.53
N LYS A 72 -35.77 18.28 -23.06
CA LYS A 72 -34.38 18.69 -22.80
C LYS A 72 -34.03 18.88 -21.32
N ALA A 73 -35.02 19.16 -20.47
CA ALA A 73 -34.84 19.27 -19.02
C ALA A 73 -34.21 18.00 -18.40
N TRP A 74 -34.40 16.82 -19.01
CA TRP A 74 -33.78 15.57 -18.53
C TRP A 74 -32.27 15.52 -18.71
N LEU A 75 -31.67 16.42 -19.50
CA LEU A 75 -30.21 16.59 -19.55
C LEU A 75 -29.65 17.13 -18.22
N ALA A 76 -30.49 17.75 -17.37
CA ALA A 76 -30.04 18.20 -16.06
C ALA A 76 -29.48 17.06 -15.21
N PHE A 77 -29.99 15.82 -15.37
CA PHE A 77 -29.50 14.65 -14.64
C PHE A 77 -28.06 14.23 -14.99
N PRO A 78 -27.71 13.92 -16.26
CA PRO A 78 -26.33 13.58 -16.59
C PRO A 78 -25.37 14.75 -16.34
N PHE A 79 -25.81 16.00 -16.57
CA PHE A 79 -24.97 17.16 -16.30
C PHE A 79 -24.73 17.41 -14.81
N SER A 80 -25.74 17.26 -13.94
CA SER A 80 -25.55 17.44 -12.50
C SER A 80 -24.65 16.34 -11.93
N PHE A 81 -24.78 15.10 -12.39
CA PHE A 81 -23.91 14.02 -12.00
C PHE A 81 -22.46 14.27 -12.43
N GLY A 82 -22.24 14.64 -13.70
CA GLY A 82 -20.91 14.97 -14.21
C GLY A 82 -20.28 16.16 -13.48
N ALA A 83 -21.06 17.21 -13.22
CA ALA A 83 -20.61 18.38 -12.48
C ALA A 83 -20.26 18.05 -11.01
N LEU A 84 -21.07 17.21 -10.35
CA LEU A 84 -20.78 16.73 -9.00
C LEU A 84 -19.47 15.94 -8.97
N TYR A 85 -19.29 15.01 -9.92
CA TYR A 85 -18.09 14.18 -10.01
C TYR A 85 -16.81 15.00 -10.25
N ILE A 86 -16.85 15.93 -11.22
CA ILE A 86 -15.73 16.83 -11.51
C ILE A 86 -15.46 17.75 -10.31
N GLY A 87 -16.51 18.21 -9.62
CA GLY A 87 -16.36 18.99 -8.40
C GLY A 87 -15.64 18.21 -7.29
N LEU A 88 -16.02 16.96 -7.06
CA LEU A 88 -15.35 16.08 -6.09
C LEU A 88 -13.89 15.83 -6.47
N LEU A 89 -13.61 15.54 -7.74
CA LEU A 89 -12.25 15.39 -8.25
C LEU A 89 -11.41 16.66 -8.04
N ALA A 90 -11.97 17.84 -8.32
CA ALA A 90 -11.27 19.10 -8.16
C ALA A 90 -10.94 19.38 -6.68
N VAL A 91 -11.88 19.11 -5.76
CA VAL A 91 -11.65 19.24 -4.32
C VAL A 91 -10.58 18.28 -3.85
N GLU A 92 -10.63 17.02 -4.29
CA GLU A 92 -9.62 16.03 -3.94
C GLU A 92 -8.22 16.41 -4.43
N GLN A 93 -8.09 16.85 -5.69
CA GLN A 93 -6.82 17.30 -6.24
C GLN A 93 -6.26 18.50 -5.46
N TRP A 94 -7.15 19.40 -5.02
CA TRP A 94 -6.77 20.51 -4.15
C TRP A 94 -6.27 20.05 -2.76
N GLU A 95 -6.94 19.06 -2.14
CA GLU A 95 -6.50 18.48 -0.86
C GLU A 95 -5.14 17.78 -1.00
N ILE A 96 -4.96 16.98 -2.04
CA ILE A 96 -3.69 16.32 -2.35
C ILE A 96 -2.58 17.35 -2.59
N GLY A 97 -2.87 18.42 -3.34
CA GLY A 97 -1.91 19.51 -3.56
C GLY A 97 -1.46 20.20 -2.26
N LYS A 98 -2.33 20.27 -1.24
CA LYS A 98 -1.93 20.76 0.09
C LYS A 98 -0.98 19.79 0.78
N PHE A 99 -1.25 18.49 0.70
CA PHE A 99 -0.39 17.46 1.28
C PHE A 99 0.99 17.46 0.61
N GLU A 100 1.02 17.54 -0.73
CA GLU A 100 2.24 17.70 -1.52
C GLU A 100 3.03 18.94 -1.09
N TRP A 101 2.36 20.09 -0.95
CA TRP A 101 3.00 21.32 -0.50
C TRP A 101 3.59 21.20 0.90
N ASP A 102 2.84 20.62 1.85
CA ASP A 102 3.32 20.41 3.22
C ASP A 102 4.53 19.46 3.26
N THR A 103 4.49 18.37 2.47
CA THR A 103 5.62 17.44 2.35
C THR A 103 6.86 18.10 1.75
N ARG A 104 6.71 18.92 0.69
CA ARG A 104 7.83 19.70 0.12
C ARG A 104 8.40 20.71 1.09
N ALA A 105 7.54 21.44 1.79
CA ALA A 105 7.97 22.44 2.78
C ALA A 105 8.81 21.78 3.89
N GLN A 106 8.40 20.59 4.35
CA GLN A 106 9.17 19.84 5.34
C GLN A 106 10.53 19.39 4.82
N LEU A 107 10.64 18.97 3.56
CA LEU A 107 11.90 18.54 2.95
C LEU A 107 12.87 19.69 2.65
N SER A 108 12.37 20.92 2.49
CA SER A 108 13.22 22.09 2.23
C SER A 108 14.13 22.50 3.40
N ALA A 109 13.81 22.05 4.62
CA ALA A 109 14.66 22.32 5.77
C ALA A 109 15.97 21.49 5.69
N PRO A 110 17.13 22.09 6.04
CA PRO A 110 18.40 21.39 6.02
C PRO A 110 18.35 20.14 6.90
N SER A 111 18.99 19.07 6.42
CA SER A 111 19.01 17.77 7.09
C SER A 111 20.43 17.24 7.15
N ASN A 112 20.71 16.48 8.20
CA ASN A 112 21.92 15.67 8.21
C ASN A 112 21.78 14.56 7.19
N ALA A 113 22.70 14.53 6.23
CA ALA A 113 22.82 13.44 5.29
C ALA A 113 23.15 12.15 6.06
N PHE A 114 22.53 11.05 5.63
CA PHE A 114 22.91 9.72 6.07
C PHE A 114 24.29 9.38 5.49
N ASP A 115 25.18 8.89 6.35
CA ASP A 115 26.51 8.41 5.95
C ASP A 115 26.57 6.88 6.08
N PRO A 116 26.55 6.13 4.96
CA PRO A 116 26.54 4.67 5.00
C PRO A 116 27.81 4.05 5.59
N ASP A 117 28.92 4.78 5.67
CA ASP A 117 30.18 4.26 6.20
C ASP A 117 30.25 4.33 7.74
N THR A 118 29.48 5.24 8.35
CA THR A 118 29.54 5.49 9.81
C THR A 118 28.21 5.31 10.51
N GLN A 119 27.12 5.16 9.76
CA GLN A 119 25.76 5.08 10.28
C GLN A 119 24.98 3.89 9.73
N SER A 120 24.05 3.40 10.55
CA SER A 120 23.14 2.31 10.21
C SER A 120 21.69 2.78 10.30
N ILE A 121 20.86 2.43 9.31
CA ILE A 121 19.42 2.73 9.33
C ILE A 121 18.67 1.63 10.07
N VAL A 122 17.92 2.01 11.11
CA VAL A 122 17.09 1.10 11.91
C VAL A 122 15.62 1.49 11.79
N LEU A 123 14.81 0.62 11.19
CA LEU A 123 13.37 0.75 11.09
C LEU A 123 12.68 0.16 12.32
N SER A 124 11.67 0.85 12.85
CA SER A 124 10.76 0.27 13.85
C SER A 124 9.96 -0.89 13.24
N GLN A 125 9.61 -1.90 14.06
CA GLN A 125 8.76 -2.99 13.61
C GLN A 125 7.43 -2.46 13.04
N GLY A 126 7.02 -2.95 11.87
CA GLY A 126 5.78 -2.54 11.22
C GLY A 126 5.79 -1.12 10.62
N SER A 127 6.97 -0.50 10.44
CA SER A 127 7.09 0.85 9.86
C SER A 127 6.49 0.99 8.46
N GLY A 128 6.44 -0.10 7.68
CA GLY A 128 5.94 -0.09 6.30
C GLY A 128 6.82 0.68 5.31
N VAL A 129 7.96 1.22 5.75
CA VAL A 129 8.92 1.94 4.90
C VAL A 129 9.82 0.93 4.20
N ASP A 130 9.95 1.07 2.89
CA ASP A 130 10.74 0.17 2.06
C ASP A 130 11.88 0.92 1.37
N LEU A 131 13.05 0.93 2.02
CA LEU A 131 14.24 1.64 1.51
C LEU A 131 15.07 0.84 0.52
N THR A 132 14.58 -0.33 0.10
CA THR A 132 15.37 -1.22 -0.77
C THR A 132 15.71 -0.61 -2.12
N GLY A 133 14.94 0.34 -2.65
CA GLY A 133 15.22 1.01 -3.94
C GLY A 133 16.29 2.11 -3.91
N PHE A 134 16.96 2.31 -2.77
CA PHE A 134 17.93 3.38 -2.55
C PHE A 134 19.33 2.81 -2.28
N ASP A 135 20.36 3.66 -2.41
CA ASP A 135 21.77 3.35 -2.13
C ASP A 135 21.99 3.19 -0.62
N VAL A 136 21.43 2.12 -0.06
CA VAL A 136 21.54 1.71 1.35
C VAL A 136 22.04 0.25 1.37
N PRO A 137 23.24 0.00 1.91
CA PRO A 137 23.83 -1.35 1.86
C PRO A 137 23.08 -2.35 2.76
N VAL A 138 22.55 -1.88 3.89
CA VAL A 138 21.84 -2.72 4.86
C VAL A 138 20.74 -1.94 5.57
N VAL A 139 19.58 -2.57 5.72
CA VAL A 139 18.46 -2.02 6.50
C VAL A 139 18.23 -2.90 7.72
N TYR A 140 18.30 -2.33 8.91
CA TYR A 140 18.02 -3.03 10.15
C TYR A 140 16.57 -2.84 10.56
N PHE A 141 15.96 -3.88 11.14
CA PHE A 141 14.65 -3.82 11.76
C PHE A 141 14.81 -4.05 13.26
N ALA A 142 14.24 -3.16 14.07
CA ALA A 142 14.14 -3.38 15.50
C ALA A 142 13.23 -4.59 15.78
N ASN A 143 13.70 -5.53 16.57
CA ASN A 143 12.99 -6.75 16.96
C ASN A 143 12.88 -6.83 18.50
N PRO A 144 11.92 -6.11 19.10
CA PRO A 144 11.79 -6.04 20.55
C PRO A 144 11.42 -7.38 21.19
N ALA A 145 10.84 -8.33 20.43
CA ALA A 145 10.44 -9.65 20.91
C ALA A 145 11.55 -10.72 20.80
N GLY A 146 12.82 -10.28 20.73
CA GLY A 146 14.00 -10.97 20.18
C GLY A 146 14.38 -12.39 20.65
N ALA A 147 13.49 -13.38 20.56
CA ALA A 147 13.80 -14.78 20.85
C ALA A 147 14.82 -15.37 19.86
N ASN A 148 14.65 -15.12 18.55
CA ASN A 148 15.42 -15.81 17.52
C ASN A 148 16.46 -14.96 16.78
N PHE A 149 16.42 -13.63 16.82
CA PHE A 149 17.32 -12.78 16.03
C PHE A 149 18.12 -11.74 16.84
N GLY A 150 17.96 -11.71 18.17
CA GLY A 150 18.45 -10.58 18.96
C GLY A 150 17.59 -9.32 18.79
N PRO A 151 18.06 -8.17 19.30
CA PRO A 151 17.28 -6.92 19.31
C PRO A 151 17.14 -6.27 17.93
N TYR A 152 17.94 -6.68 16.95
CA TYR A 152 17.93 -6.16 15.58
C TYR A 152 18.04 -7.29 14.55
N THR A 153 17.40 -7.09 13.40
CA THR A 153 17.50 -7.97 12.24
C THR A 153 18.00 -7.15 11.05
N ALA A 154 19.21 -7.43 10.59
CA ALA A 154 19.76 -6.88 9.36
C ALA A 154 19.08 -7.51 8.14
N THR A 155 18.77 -6.72 7.12
CA THR A 155 18.27 -7.16 5.82
C THR A 155 19.20 -6.68 4.73
N TYR A 156 19.82 -7.63 4.04
CA TYR A 156 20.67 -7.42 2.87
C TYR A 156 19.91 -7.81 1.61
N LEU A 157 20.25 -7.17 0.51
CA LEU A 157 19.73 -7.52 -0.82
C LEU A 157 20.81 -8.30 -1.57
N LEU A 158 20.39 -9.32 -2.32
CA LEU A 158 21.28 -10.20 -3.08
C LEU A 158 20.78 -10.33 -4.50
N ALA A 159 21.71 -10.51 -5.44
CA ALA A 159 21.36 -10.92 -6.80
C ALA A 159 20.75 -12.32 -6.79
N GLY A 160 19.73 -12.54 -7.62
CA GLY A 160 18.94 -13.77 -7.62
C GLY A 160 19.74 -15.05 -7.84
N GLY A 161 20.81 -15.01 -8.64
CA GLY A 161 21.72 -16.13 -8.84
C GLY A 161 22.50 -16.49 -7.56
N ASP A 162 22.97 -15.48 -6.82
CA ASP A 162 23.72 -15.67 -5.58
C ASP A 162 22.83 -16.24 -4.46
N CYS A 163 21.54 -15.93 -4.50
CA CYS A 163 20.54 -16.48 -3.59
C CYS A 163 20.41 -18.00 -3.70
N GLU A 164 20.47 -18.54 -4.93
CA GLU A 164 20.38 -19.98 -5.16
C GLU A 164 21.62 -20.70 -4.63
N VAL A 165 22.80 -20.10 -4.84
CA VAL A 165 24.07 -20.62 -4.31
C VAL A 165 24.03 -20.65 -2.79
N LEU A 166 23.70 -19.54 -2.13
CA LEU A 166 23.61 -19.45 -0.67
C LEU A 166 22.55 -20.40 -0.11
N ARG A 167 21.40 -20.55 -0.77
CA ARG A 167 20.35 -21.50 -0.36
C ARG A 167 20.82 -22.96 -0.43
N GLY A 168 21.73 -23.30 -1.35
CA GLY A 168 22.35 -24.63 -1.42
C GLY A 168 23.39 -24.87 -0.32
N GLU A 169 24.04 -23.81 0.16
CA GLU A 169 25.11 -23.90 1.16
C GLU A 169 24.57 -23.87 2.62
N ILE A 170 23.53 -23.08 2.90
CA ILE A 170 22.95 -22.93 4.24
C ILE A 170 22.45 -24.23 4.88
N PRO A 171 21.83 -25.20 4.16
CA PRO A 171 21.47 -26.50 4.72
C PRO A 171 22.67 -27.26 5.31
N ARG A 172 23.89 -26.98 4.83
CA ARG A 172 25.15 -27.56 5.35
C ARG A 172 25.78 -26.73 6.46
N MET A 173 25.45 -25.45 6.58
CA MET A 173 25.95 -24.53 7.62
C MET A 173 25.09 -24.54 8.90
N GLY A 174 24.08 -25.42 8.97
CA GLY A 174 23.17 -25.56 10.10
C GLY A 174 21.94 -24.66 9.97
N ARG A 175 20.75 -25.20 10.30
CA ARG A 175 19.55 -24.40 10.52
C ARG A 175 19.71 -23.60 11.83
N SER A 176 20.67 -22.68 11.90
CA SER A 176 20.73 -21.74 13.01
C SER A 176 19.53 -20.81 12.89
N ALA A 177 18.72 -20.71 13.95
CA ALA A 177 17.46 -19.97 14.04
C ALA A 177 17.57 -18.44 13.76
N ARG A 178 18.76 -17.95 13.39
CA ARG A 178 19.14 -16.53 13.22
C ARG A 178 19.50 -16.12 11.79
N ILE A 179 19.48 -17.05 10.83
CA ILE A 179 19.47 -16.70 9.39
C ILE A 179 18.00 -16.70 8.99
N GLY A 180 17.46 -15.50 8.89
CA GLY A 180 16.07 -15.28 8.56
C GLY A 180 15.92 -15.65 7.10
N ARG A 181 15.03 -16.61 6.85
CA ARG A 181 14.47 -16.99 5.55
C ARG A 181 15.12 -16.24 4.38
N ILE A 182 15.97 -16.90 3.60
CA ILE A 182 16.30 -16.42 2.25
C ILE A 182 15.03 -16.55 1.41
N SER A 183 14.16 -15.55 1.54
CA SER A 183 13.00 -15.42 0.67
C SER A 183 13.51 -14.77 -0.60
N GLY A 184 13.49 -15.57 -1.66
CA GLY A 184 13.46 -15.01 -3.00
C GLY A 184 12.03 -14.61 -3.30
N ASP A 185 11.38 -13.84 -2.43
CA ASP A 185 10.04 -13.34 -2.74
C ASP A 185 10.18 -12.53 -4.03
N PRO A 186 9.62 -13.01 -5.15
CA PRO A 186 9.61 -12.24 -6.36
C PRO A 186 8.68 -11.07 -6.06
N ARG A 187 9.26 -9.89 -5.80
CA ARG A 187 8.44 -8.69 -5.66
C ARG A 187 7.72 -8.47 -6.99
N PRO A 188 6.43 -8.12 -6.97
CA PRO A 188 5.73 -7.69 -8.18
C PRO A 188 6.50 -6.53 -8.80
N GLY A 189 7.06 -6.75 -9.98
CA GLY A 189 7.84 -5.77 -10.75
C GLY A 189 9.37 -5.95 -10.76
N ARG A 190 9.96 -6.87 -9.97
CA ARG A 190 11.44 -7.05 -9.95
C ARG A 190 11.87 -8.53 -9.83
N PRO A 191 11.76 -9.32 -10.91
CA PRO A 191 12.28 -10.69 -10.93
C PRO A 191 13.82 -10.67 -10.84
N GLY A 192 14.40 -11.46 -9.93
CA GLY A 192 15.85 -11.68 -9.87
C GLY A 192 16.62 -11.04 -8.70
N LEU A 193 15.93 -10.63 -7.63
CA LEU A 193 16.57 -10.26 -6.35
C LEU A 193 16.00 -11.11 -5.22
N CYS A 194 16.79 -11.35 -4.17
CA CYS A 194 16.29 -11.88 -2.91
C CYS A 194 16.77 -11.05 -1.72
N SER A 195 16.14 -11.29 -0.57
CA SER A 195 16.58 -10.72 0.70
C SER A 195 17.21 -11.78 1.60
N LEU A 196 18.36 -11.45 2.18
CA LEU A 196 19.00 -12.20 3.26
C LEU A 196 18.74 -11.46 4.56
N ARG A 197 18.11 -12.14 5.53
CA ARG A 197 17.90 -11.58 6.86
C ARG A 197 18.84 -12.25 7.85
N ALA A 198 19.48 -11.49 8.72
CA ALA A 198 20.40 -12.01 9.72
C ALA A 198 20.26 -11.25 11.04
N GLY A 199 20.35 -11.95 12.17
CA GLY A 199 20.37 -11.34 13.50
C GLY A 199 21.74 -10.73 13.79
N ILE A 200 21.99 -9.53 13.26
CA ILE A 200 23.26 -8.81 13.37
C ILE A 200 22.98 -7.44 13.97
N GLU A 201 23.81 -7.03 14.92
CA GLU A 201 23.73 -5.71 15.53
C GLU A 201 24.26 -4.64 14.55
N PRO A 202 23.64 -3.45 14.51
CA PRO A 202 24.10 -2.38 13.65
C PRO A 202 25.48 -1.88 14.09
N ASP A 203 26.38 -1.74 13.12
CA ASP A 203 27.68 -1.14 13.35
C ASP A 203 27.56 0.39 13.24
N GLY A 204 28.24 1.12 14.13
CA GLY A 204 28.28 2.58 14.12
C GLY A 204 27.07 3.31 14.71
N GLY A 205 26.84 4.54 14.25
CA GLY A 205 25.77 5.39 14.77
C GLY A 205 24.39 5.01 14.21
N ILE A 206 23.37 4.88 15.05
CA ILE A 206 22.03 4.47 14.62
C ILE A 206 21.20 5.68 14.20
N VAL A 207 20.69 5.65 12.97
CA VAL A 207 19.58 6.50 12.52
C VAL A 207 18.28 5.72 12.66
N GLN A 208 17.49 6.05 13.69
CA GLN A 208 16.24 5.37 14.00
C GLN A 208 15.07 6.02 13.27
N ILE A 209 14.28 5.19 12.58
CA ILE A 209 13.09 5.60 11.84
C ILE A 209 11.88 4.96 12.50
N THR A 210 11.00 5.78 13.05
CA THR A 210 9.74 5.35 13.65
C THR A 210 8.57 5.90 12.86
N VAL A 211 7.66 5.04 12.43
CA VAL A 211 6.42 5.47 11.78
C VAL A 211 5.26 5.24 12.73
N SER A 212 4.55 6.32 13.07
CA SER A 212 3.27 6.26 13.73
C SER A 212 2.18 6.71 12.77
N THR A 213 1.13 5.89 12.64
CA THR A 213 -0.03 6.24 11.82
C THR A 213 -1.06 6.90 12.72
N SER A 214 -1.50 8.11 12.39
CA SER A 214 -2.67 8.71 13.02
C SER A 214 -3.93 8.22 12.31
N GLU A 215 -5.05 8.27 13.03
CA GLU A 215 -6.33 7.74 12.58
C GLU A 215 -6.77 8.32 11.22
N ALA A 216 -7.45 7.50 10.42
CA ALA A 216 -7.96 7.92 9.12
C ALA A 216 -8.91 9.10 9.29
N ARG A 217 -8.57 10.23 8.69
CA ARG A 217 -9.49 11.36 8.59
C ARG A 217 -10.29 11.17 7.32
N THR A 218 -11.60 10.99 7.49
CA THR A 218 -12.56 11.10 6.41
C THR A 218 -12.80 12.59 6.16
N GLY A 219 -12.12 13.13 5.14
CA GLY A 219 -12.60 14.34 4.50
C GLY A 219 -13.96 14.08 3.86
N TRP A 220 -14.75 15.13 3.68
CA TRP A 220 -16.06 15.03 3.01
C TRP A 220 -15.94 14.57 1.55
N ALA A 221 -14.79 14.82 0.90
CA ALA A 221 -14.52 14.46 -0.50
C ALA A 221 -13.44 13.37 -0.66
N SER A 222 -12.45 13.30 0.22
CA SER A 222 -11.36 12.31 0.19
C SER A 222 -11.20 11.57 1.52
N ARG A 223 -10.83 10.28 1.45
CA ARG A 223 -10.36 9.55 2.63
C ARG A 223 -8.84 9.63 2.64
N TYR A 224 -8.26 10.13 3.72
CA TYR A 224 -6.81 10.17 3.87
C TYR A 224 -6.36 9.72 5.26
N ARG A 225 -5.12 9.25 5.36
CA ARG A 225 -4.43 8.99 6.63
C ARG A 225 -3.18 9.85 6.68
N GLU A 226 -2.89 10.39 7.86
CA GLU A 226 -1.63 11.07 8.13
C GLU A 226 -0.69 10.09 8.85
N HIS A 227 0.53 10.00 8.36
CA HIS A 227 1.60 9.21 8.96
C HIS A 227 2.67 10.17 9.46
N THR A 228 2.98 10.08 10.75
CA THR A 228 4.09 10.80 11.35
C THR A 228 5.31 9.90 11.32
N ILE A 229 6.38 10.38 10.69
CA ILE A 229 7.66 9.69 10.58
C ILE A 229 8.67 10.44 11.42
N ARG A 230 9.24 9.79 12.42
CA ARG A 230 10.28 10.36 13.27
C ARG A 230 11.62 9.77 12.88
N LEU A 231 12.56 10.62 12.52
CA LEU A 231 13.96 10.30 12.25
C LEU A 231 14.79 10.78 13.44
N ARG A 232 15.57 9.90 14.04
CA ARG A 232 16.46 10.24 15.16
C ARG A 232 17.89 9.84 14.83
N TRP A 233 18.79 10.81 14.83
CA TRP A 233 20.21 10.63 14.57
C TRP A 233 20.98 10.24 15.84
N PRO A 234 22.19 9.66 15.72
CA PRO A 234 23.00 9.26 16.87
C PRO A 234 23.39 10.45 17.78
N GLY A 235 23.47 11.67 17.25
CA GLY A 235 23.73 12.89 18.01
C GLY A 235 22.55 13.39 18.86
N GLY A 236 21.41 12.70 18.85
CA GLY A 236 20.20 13.09 19.58
C GLY A 236 19.31 14.09 18.83
N GLU A 237 19.73 14.56 17.66
CA GLU A 237 18.87 15.33 16.76
C GLU A 237 17.68 14.47 16.32
N GLU A 238 16.48 15.05 16.35
CA GLU A 238 15.25 14.41 15.93
C GLU A 238 14.53 15.30 14.92
N ARG A 239 14.08 14.70 13.82
CA ARG A 239 13.25 15.34 12.81
C ARG A 239 11.95 14.58 12.68
N THR A 240 10.86 15.31 12.78
CA THR A 240 9.52 14.76 12.50
C THR A 240 9.09 15.18 11.11
N LEU A 241 8.69 14.22 10.30
CA LEU A 241 8.11 14.38 8.98
C LEU A 241 6.66 13.90 9.01
N ARG A 242 5.85 14.45 8.11
CA ARG A 242 4.46 14.05 7.88
C ARG A 242 4.33 13.58 6.45
N SER A 243 3.80 12.37 6.33
CA SER A 243 3.44 11.75 5.07
C SER A 243 1.94 11.57 5.05
N TYR A 244 1.33 11.70 3.89
CA TYR A 244 -0.12 11.53 3.73
C TYR A 244 -0.37 10.33 2.84
N SER A 245 -1.36 9.49 3.15
CA SER A 245 -1.92 8.54 2.19
C SER A 245 -3.36 8.92 1.86
N ALA A 246 -3.74 8.85 0.59
CA ALA A 246 -5.05 9.25 0.11
C ALA A 246 -5.58 8.19 -0.87
N SER A 247 -6.91 8.00 -0.90
CA SER A 247 -7.57 7.17 -1.89
C SER A 247 -8.19 8.04 -2.97
N ARG A 248 -7.64 7.99 -4.19
CA ARG A 248 -8.10 8.82 -5.30
C ARG A 248 -9.42 8.34 -5.87
N LEU A 249 -10.27 9.29 -6.25
CA LEU A 249 -11.33 9.05 -7.22
C LEU A 249 -10.67 8.73 -8.58
N PRO A 250 -11.15 7.69 -9.29
CA PRO A 250 -10.65 7.40 -10.62
C PRO A 250 -10.93 8.56 -11.59
N LEU A 251 -10.27 8.62 -12.75
CA LEU A 251 -10.59 9.65 -13.75
C LEU A 251 -12.03 9.51 -14.28
N LEU A 252 -12.50 8.27 -14.39
CA LEU A 252 -13.85 7.94 -14.85
C LEU A 252 -14.68 7.48 -13.65
N PRO A 253 -15.93 7.97 -13.50
CA PRO A 253 -16.78 7.60 -12.37
C PRO A 253 -17.02 6.10 -12.36
N ARG A 254 -16.62 5.46 -11.25
CA ARG A 254 -16.91 4.06 -10.95
C ARG A 254 -17.90 4.01 -9.80
N PRO A 255 -19.22 4.05 -10.07
CA PRO A 255 -20.20 3.89 -9.01
C PRO A 255 -20.10 2.49 -8.42
N SER A 256 -19.99 2.37 -7.11
CA SER A 256 -20.02 1.10 -6.38
C SER A 256 -20.96 1.19 -5.18
N ILE A 257 -21.41 0.02 -4.71
CA ILE A 257 -22.26 -0.10 -3.53
C ILE A 257 -21.65 -1.22 -2.66
N PRO A 258 -20.91 -0.89 -1.59
CA PRO A 258 -19.98 -1.82 -0.92
C PRO A 258 -20.65 -2.89 -0.03
N CYS A 259 -21.98 -2.86 0.13
CA CYS A 259 -22.70 -3.68 1.11
C CYS A 259 -22.68 -5.20 0.94
N LEU A 260 -22.07 -5.73 -0.12
CA LEU A 260 -22.32 -7.12 -0.53
C LEU A 260 -21.22 -8.10 -0.12
N PHE A 261 -20.03 -7.67 0.31
CA PHE A 261 -18.93 -8.59 0.62
C PHE A 261 -17.98 -8.08 1.71
N GLY A 262 -18.32 -8.29 2.99
CA GLY A 262 -17.33 -8.18 4.07
C GLY A 262 -17.93 -8.09 5.47
N HIS A 263 -17.66 -9.09 6.31
CA HIS A 263 -17.94 -9.09 7.76
C HIS A 263 -17.15 -8.03 8.56
N GLU A 264 -16.30 -7.24 7.92
CA GLU A 264 -15.37 -6.30 8.57
C GLU A 264 -15.50 -4.84 8.11
N ILE A 265 -16.27 -4.55 7.05
CA ILE A 265 -16.53 -3.16 6.66
C ILE A 265 -17.78 -2.72 7.42
N GLN A 266 -17.54 -1.91 8.45
CA GLN A 266 -18.51 -1.35 9.37
C GLN A 266 -19.80 -0.88 8.67
N SER A 267 -20.89 -0.99 9.41
CA SER A 267 -22.32 -0.72 9.13
C SER A 267 -22.68 0.68 8.62
N GLU A 268 -21.75 1.39 7.97
CA GLU A 268 -22.03 2.64 7.27
C GLU A 268 -22.85 2.32 6.01
N GLY A 269 -24.17 2.40 6.16
CA GLY A 269 -25.27 2.38 5.18
C GLY A 269 -24.98 2.07 3.71
N CYS A 270 -25.86 1.28 3.08
CA CYS A 270 -25.85 1.04 1.63
C CYS A 270 -26.14 2.30 0.82
N ALA A 271 -25.10 3.09 0.62
CA ALA A 271 -25.09 4.27 -0.21
C ALA A 271 -24.36 3.97 -1.52
N LEU A 272 -24.86 4.58 -2.59
CA LEU A 272 -24.10 4.70 -3.83
C LEU A 272 -22.88 5.58 -3.54
N ILE A 273 -21.70 4.96 -3.60
CA ILE A 273 -20.43 5.68 -3.48
C ILE A 273 -19.68 5.59 -4.79
N PHE A 274 -18.64 6.41 -4.93
CA PHE A 274 -17.65 6.20 -5.98
C PHE A 274 -16.57 5.28 -5.42
N GLU A 275 -16.33 4.18 -6.13
CA GLU A 275 -15.17 3.32 -5.89
C GLU A 275 -13.92 4.19 -5.97
N ARG A 276 -13.01 3.94 -5.04
CA ARG A 276 -11.74 4.66 -4.93
C ARG A 276 -10.63 3.65 -5.01
N ASP A 277 -9.50 4.06 -5.55
CA ASP A 277 -8.30 3.25 -5.46
C ASP A 277 -7.89 3.07 -3.99
N GLY A 278 -7.08 2.06 -3.69
CA GLY A 278 -6.54 1.85 -2.35
C GLY A 278 -5.81 3.09 -1.82
N LEU A 279 -5.64 3.19 -0.49
CA LEU A 279 -4.83 4.25 0.11
C LEU A 279 -3.38 4.13 -0.40
N MET A 280 -2.91 5.16 -1.09
CA MET A 280 -1.52 5.28 -1.55
C MET A 280 -0.91 6.54 -0.96
N THR A 281 0.39 6.53 -0.72
CA THR A 281 1.13 7.65 -0.14
C THR A 281 1.33 8.76 -1.18
N VAL A 282 1.12 10.01 -0.78
CA VAL A 282 1.38 11.20 -1.58
C VAL A 282 2.88 11.47 -1.56
N SER A 283 3.52 11.37 -2.72
CA SER A 283 4.92 11.70 -2.90
C SER A 283 5.12 13.22 -2.90
N HIS A 284 6.36 13.67 -2.71
CA HIS A 284 6.74 15.08 -2.86
C HIS A 284 6.54 15.64 -4.28
N TRP A 285 6.34 14.80 -5.30
CA TRP A 285 5.98 15.23 -6.65
C TRP A 285 4.46 15.34 -6.86
N GLY A 286 3.66 14.94 -5.86
CA GLY A 286 2.20 14.87 -5.97
C GLY A 286 1.72 13.54 -6.59
N ASP A 287 2.61 12.61 -6.87
CA ASP A 287 2.26 11.26 -7.33
C ASP A 287 1.79 10.39 -6.17
N LEU A 288 1.05 9.32 -6.49
CA LEU A 288 0.64 8.33 -5.50
C LEU A 288 1.51 7.09 -5.62
N GLU A 289 2.18 6.75 -4.53
CA GLU A 289 3.12 5.64 -4.46
C GLU A 289 2.83 4.72 -3.27
N PRO A 290 3.18 3.43 -3.37
CA PRO A 290 3.08 2.53 -2.23
C PRO A 290 4.13 2.88 -1.15
N GLY A 291 3.67 3.47 -0.05
CA GLY A 291 4.48 3.71 1.14
C GLY A 291 5.26 5.03 1.14
N SER A 292 5.96 5.33 2.24
CA SER A 292 6.63 6.61 2.48
C SER A 292 8.15 6.58 2.24
N ALA A 293 8.63 5.61 1.45
CA ALA A 293 10.06 5.39 1.21
C ALA A 293 10.76 6.62 0.61
N ASP A 294 10.16 7.24 -0.40
CA ASP A 294 10.72 8.41 -1.09
C ASP A 294 10.91 9.62 -0.19
N LEU A 295 9.95 9.87 0.71
CA LEU A 295 10.01 10.97 1.68
C LEU A 295 11.17 10.75 2.68
N VAL A 296 11.28 9.53 3.19
CA VAL A 296 12.36 9.15 4.11
C VAL A 296 13.71 9.23 3.41
N ALA A 297 13.80 8.70 2.20
CA ALA A 297 15.01 8.70 1.42
C ALA A 297 15.53 10.11 1.15
N GLN A 298 14.65 11.03 0.75
CA GLN A 298 15.04 12.43 0.56
C GLN A 298 15.45 13.12 1.85
N ALA A 299 14.75 12.88 2.96
CA ALA A 299 15.12 13.47 4.24
C ALA A 299 16.51 13.02 4.70
N LEU A 300 16.90 11.78 4.36
CA LEU A 300 18.21 11.20 4.60
C LEU A 300 19.22 11.46 3.47
N GLN A 301 18.81 12.14 2.39
CA GLN A 301 19.61 12.40 1.18
C GLN A 301 20.14 11.12 0.50
N LEU A 302 19.37 10.04 0.59
CA LEU A 302 19.68 8.79 -0.09
C LEU A 302 19.54 8.96 -1.60
N ARG A 303 20.47 8.34 -2.34
CA ARG A 303 20.41 8.33 -3.79
C ARG A 303 19.54 7.16 -4.24
N PRO A 304 18.65 7.34 -5.23
CA PRO A 304 17.99 6.20 -5.84
C PRO A 304 19.05 5.31 -6.52
N ASP A 305 18.95 3.99 -6.32
CA ASP A 305 19.78 3.02 -7.02
C ASP A 305 18.89 2.22 -7.99
N PRO A 306 18.62 2.75 -9.20
CA PRO A 306 17.69 2.13 -10.14
C PRO A 306 18.15 0.75 -10.61
N PHE A 307 19.46 0.45 -10.47
CA PHE A 307 20.06 -0.83 -10.85
C PHE A 307 20.50 -1.67 -9.67
N MET A 308 20.34 -1.18 -8.43
CA MET A 308 20.64 -1.89 -7.18
C MET A 308 22.10 -2.41 -7.14
N GLN A 309 23.01 -1.76 -7.87
CA GLN A 309 24.39 -2.23 -8.05
C GLN A 309 25.21 -2.08 -6.77
N ARG A 310 24.86 -1.10 -5.92
CA ARG A 310 25.51 -0.92 -4.61
C ARG A 310 24.72 -1.55 -3.48
N ALA A 311 23.40 -1.62 -3.60
CA ALA A 311 22.54 -2.23 -2.60
C ALA A 311 22.68 -3.77 -2.55
N THR A 312 23.21 -4.39 -3.61
CA THR A 312 23.43 -5.85 -3.64
C THR A 312 24.74 -6.23 -2.94
N LEU A 313 24.62 -7.08 -1.93
CA LEU A 313 25.76 -7.63 -1.21
C LEU A 313 26.46 -8.69 -2.07
N PRO A 314 27.78 -8.58 -2.33
CA PRO A 314 28.54 -9.61 -3.03
C PRO A 314 28.43 -10.98 -2.32
N ILE A 315 28.44 -12.07 -3.08
CA ILE A 315 28.24 -13.42 -2.53
C ILE A 315 29.27 -13.80 -1.44
N ASP A 316 30.52 -13.39 -1.57
CA ASP A 316 31.56 -13.69 -0.58
C ASP A 316 31.33 -12.93 0.74
N GLU A 317 30.84 -11.68 0.65
CA GLU A 317 30.43 -10.91 1.84
C GLU A 317 29.17 -11.50 2.46
N ALA A 318 28.23 -11.97 1.65
CA ALA A 318 27.03 -12.65 2.11
C ALA A 318 27.34 -13.96 2.87
N ARG A 319 28.36 -14.72 2.42
CA ARG A 319 28.87 -15.89 3.16
C ARG A 319 29.46 -15.48 4.51
N ALA A 320 30.28 -14.43 4.55
CA ALA A 320 30.84 -13.93 5.80
C ALA A 320 29.76 -13.45 6.79
N VAL A 321 28.70 -12.79 6.29
CA VAL A 321 27.52 -12.40 7.08
C VAL A 321 26.82 -13.63 7.67
N VAL A 322 26.64 -14.68 6.89
CA VAL A 322 26.05 -15.96 7.32
C VAL A 322 26.92 -16.64 8.38
N GLU A 323 28.24 -16.71 8.17
CA GLU A 323 29.20 -17.29 9.11
C GLU A 323 29.24 -16.50 10.44
N LYS A 324 29.26 -15.17 10.38
CA LYS A 324 29.19 -14.29 11.55
C LYS A 324 27.92 -14.54 12.34
N ALA A 325 26.75 -14.55 11.68
CA ALA A 325 25.47 -14.80 12.33
C ALA A 325 25.39 -16.19 12.99
N ALA A 326 26.01 -17.21 12.38
CA ALA A 326 26.10 -18.56 12.94
C ALA A 326 27.04 -18.60 14.17
N SER A 327 28.19 -17.92 14.09
CA SER A 327 29.15 -17.80 15.20
C SER A 327 28.55 -17.09 16.41
N ASP A 328 27.91 -15.93 16.20
CA ASP A 328 27.30 -15.12 17.27
C ASP A 328 26.18 -15.89 17.99
N TYR A 329 25.53 -16.82 17.31
CA TYR A 329 24.55 -17.73 17.89
C TYR A 329 25.21 -18.79 18.77
N ALA A 330 26.27 -19.45 18.31
CA ALA A 330 26.97 -20.49 19.06
C ALA A 330 27.54 -19.98 20.40
N THR A 331 27.84 -18.68 20.49
CA THR A 331 28.37 -18.05 21.70
C THR A 331 27.31 -17.51 22.67
N ARG A 332 26.02 -17.48 22.29
CA ARG A 332 24.96 -17.06 23.22
C ARG A 332 24.55 -18.25 24.07
N ASP A 333 24.66 -18.11 25.40
CA ASP A 333 23.97 -18.97 26.36
C ASP A 333 22.47 -18.84 26.14
N LEU A 334 21.90 -19.73 25.34
CA LEU A 334 20.46 -19.83 25.19
C LEU A 334 19.92 -20.51 26.44
N PRO A 335 18.83 -20.01 27.04
CA PRO A 335 18.11 -20.80 28.02
C PRO A 335 17.71 -22.12 27.36
N GLU A 336 18.00 -23.25 28.01
CA GLU A 336 17.51 -24.57 27.55
C GLU A 336 16.00 -24.44 27.29
N GLU A 337 15.59 -24.72 26.06
CA GLU A 337 14.17 -24.85 25.72
C GLU A 337 13.64 -26.09 26.45
N ASP A 338 12.88 -25.88 27.54
CA ASP A 338 12.03 -26.89 28.17
C ASP A 338 10.79 -27.22 27.31
#